data_AF-A0A7U4PCK1-F1
#
_entry.id   AF-A0A7U4PCK1-F1
#
_cell.length_a   1.000
_cell.length_b   1.000
_cell.length_c   1.000
_cell.angle_alpha   90.00
_cell.angle_beta   90.00
_cell.angle_gamma   90.00
#
_symmetry.space_group_name_H-M   'P 1'
#
loop_
_entity.id
_entity.type
_entity.pdbx_description
1 polymer ?
#
loop_
_entity_poly.entity_id
_entity_poly.type
_entity_poly.pdbx_seq_one_letter_code
_entity_poly.pdbx_strand_id
1 'polypeptide(L)'
;MTLKANLEGVRDTYRLCFVRNPWAYFTCLPLDRQCGDRWSEAPYELYAGPPYGDSPDQILRVAFDGPLLPPEAGRGGLTCSVVDINEGLAPWLRTESYFGGEPLAIAAGATLGAFVETIEKAGGTVFVPLTWGALPDAGKRAHAMVVTN
;
A
#
# COMPACT_ATOMS: atom_id res chain seq x y z
N MET A 1 19.46 9.74 -18.98
CA MET A 1 18.16 10.44 -18.82
C MET A 1 17.43 9.78 -17.67
N THR A 2 17.26 10.48 -16.55
CA THR A 2 16.54 9.96 -15.38
C THR A 2 15.08 10.39 -15.48
N LEU A 3 14.17 9.44 -15.70
CA LEU A 3 12.74 9.72 -15.74
C LEU A 3 12.26 9.93 -14.29
N LYS A 4 11.84 11.14 -13.93
CA LYS A 4 11.18 11.42 -12.65
C LYS A 4 9.67 11.43 -12.89
N ALA A 5 8.96 10.41 -12.42
CA ALA A 5 7.50 10.45 -12.34
C ALA A 5 7.12 11.39 -11.18
N ASN A 6 6.28 12.40 -11.43
CA ASN A 6 5.72 13.23 -10.37
C ASN A 6 4.55 12.46 -9.73
N LEU A 7 4.76 11.95 -8.51
CA LEU A 7 3.79 11.19 -7.74
C LEU A 7 3.15 12.02 -6.61
N GLU A 8 3.33 13.35 -6.58
CA GLU A 8 2.84 14.20 -5.48
C GLU A 8 1.33 14.08 -5.27
N GLY A 9 0.54 14.04 -6.35
CA GLY A 9 -0.91 13.83 -6.25
C GLY A 9 -1.28 12.45 -5.69
N VAL A 10 -0.48 11.41 -5.99
CA VAL A 10 -0.71 10.03 -5.52
C VAL A 10 -0.42 9.90 -4.03
N ARG A 11 0.56 10.68 -3.53
CA ARG A 11 1.06 10.60 -2.16
C ARG A 11 -0.06 10.77 -1.13
N ASP A 12 -0.99 11.69 -1.38
CA ASP A 12 -2.04 12.08 -0.42
C ASP A 12 -3.45 11.61 -0.80
N THR A 13 -3.65 11.18 -2.05
CA THR A 13 -4.95 10.70 -2.57
C THR A 13 -5.28 9.30 -2.06
N TYR A 14 -4.29 8.40 -2.03
CA TYR A 14 -4.52 7.00 -1.70
C TYR A 14 -4.31 6.71 -0.22
N ARG A 15 -5.18 5.86 0.32
CA ARG A 15 -5.27 5.53 1.74
C ARG A 15 -5.15 4.03 1.94
N LEU A 16 -4.26 3.61 2.84
CA LEU A 16 -4.00 2.19 3.13
C LEU A 16 -5.29 1.52 3.62
N CYS A 17 -5.72 0.45 2.96
CA CYS A 17 -6.97 -0.25 3.29
C CYS A 17 -6.81 -1.76 3.48
N PHE A 18 -5.70 -2.35 3.02
CA PHE A 18 -5.45 -3.78 3.15
C PHE A 18 -3.96 -4.09 3.02
N VAL A 19 -3.45 -5.01 3.83
CA VAL A 19 -2.08 -5.54 3.70
C VAL A 19 -2.12 -7.06 3.70
N ARG A 20 -1.40 -7.67 2.77
CA ARG A 20 -1.04 -9.09 2.77
C ARG A 20 0.34 -9.24 2.19
N ASN A 21 1.31 -9.52 3.06
CA ASN A 21 2.74 -9.53 2.72
C ASN A 21 3.00 -10.31 1.41
N PRO A 22 3.73 -9.75 0.43
CA PRO A 22 4.47 -8.46 0.48
C PRO A 22 3.68 -7.24 -0.04
N TRP A 23 2.36 -7.36 -0.21
CA TRP A 23 1.55 -6.34 -0.87
C TRP A 23 0.82 -5.45 0.14
N ALA A 24 0.92 -4.14 -0.08
CA ALA A 24 0.06 -3.14 0.53
C ALA A 24 -0.88 -2.55 -0.54
N TYR A 25 -2.15 -2.43 -0.18
CA TYR A 25 -3.20 -1.94 -1.05
C TYR A 25 -3.79 -0.66 -0.48
N PHE A 26 -3.86 0.36 -1.33
CA PHE A 26 -4.42 1.65 -1.01
C PHE A 26 -5.62 1.92 -1.91
N THR A 27 -6.59 2.66 -1.40
CA THR A 27 -7.79 3.04 -2.13
C THR A 27 -7.90 4.55 -2.21
N CYS A 28 -8.49 5.07 -3.28
CA CYS A 28 -8.92 6.47 -3.36
C CYS A 28 -10.34 6.70 -2.82
N LEU A 29 -11.05 5.63 -2.43
CA LEU A 29 -12.33 5.71 -1.74
C LEU A 29 -12.14 6.01 -0.24
N PRO A 30 -13.14 6.59 0.43
CA PRO A 30 -13.26 6.50 1.88
C PRO A 30 -13.19 5.05 2.37
N LEU A 31 -12.51 4.78 3.50
CA LEU A 31 -12.31 3.41 4.00
C LEU A 31 -13.62 2.67 4.31
N ASP A 32 -14.63 3.39 4.80
CA ASP A 32 -15.98 2.88 5.09
C ASP A 32 -16.75 2.46 3.83
N ARG A 33 -16.27 2.87 2.65
CA ARG A 33 -16.82 2.50 1.34
C ARG A 33 -15.98 1.46 0.61
N GLN A 34 -14.78 1.15 1.09
CA GLN A 34 -13.93 0.12 0.50
C GLN A 34 -14.22 -1.24 1.14
N CYS A 35 -14.32 -2.27 0.31
CA CYS A 35 -14.56 -3.64 0.76
C CYS A 35 -13.77 -4.67 -0.07
N GLY A 36 -13.91 -5.93 0.32
CA GLY A 36 -13.38 -7.11 -0.36
C GLY A 36 -14.02 -8.38 0.20
N ASP A 37 -13.66 -9.54 -0.35
CA ASP A 37 -14.24 -10.83 0.07
C ASP A 37 -13.97 -11.07 1.57
N ARG A 38 -15.03 -11.38 2.32
CA ARG A 38 -14.97 -11.83 3.73
C ARG A 38 -14.20 -10.88 4.66
N TRP A 39 -14.21 -9.57 4.38
CA TRP A 39 -13.52 -8.56 5.19
C TRP A 39 -14.03 -8.46 6.64
N SER A 40 -15.27 -8.89 6.91
CA SER A 40 -15.85 -8.94 8.25
C SER A 40 -15.50 -10.23 9.02
N GLU A 41 -14.72 -11.14 8.44
CA GLU A 41 -14.37 -12.41 9.07
C GLU A 41 -12.94 -12.38 9.64
N ALA A 42 -12.80 -12.87 10.87
CA ALA A 42 -11.52 -13.04 11.53
C ALA A 42 -11.19 -14.54 11.66
N PRO A 43 -9.92 -14.96 11.53
CA PRO A 43 -8.73 -14.20 11.14
C PRO A 43 -8.74 -13.72 9.68
N TYR A 44 -8.41 -12.44 9.45
CA TYR A 44 -8.37 -11.87 8.10
C TYR A 44 -7.32 -12.57 7.21
N GLU A 45 -6.22 -13.05 7.79
CA GLU A 45 -5.13 -13.71 7.07
C GLU A 45 -5.58 -15.03 6.42
N LEU A 46 -6.62 -15.68 6.97
CA LEU A 46 -7.18 -16.91 6.42
C LEU A 46 -8.37 -16.66 5.49
N TYR A 47 -9.17 -15.63 5.76
CA TYR A 47 -10.47 -15.47 5.10
C TYR A 47 -10.53 -14.33 4.10
N ALA A 48 -9.85 -13.23 4.36
CA ALA A 48 -10.04 -12.01 3.57
C ALA A 48 -9.46 -12.16 2.15
N GLY A 49 -10.19 -11.66 1.16
CA GLY A 49 -9.68 -11.42 -0.19
C GLY A 49 -9.03 -10.05 -0.33
N PRO A 50 -8.35 -9.79 -1.46
CA PRO A 50 -7.88 -8.44 -1.80
C PRO A 50 -9.07 -7.46 -1.94
N PRO A 51 -8.84 -6.14 -1.80
CA PRO A 51 -9.89 -5.15 -2.01
C PRO A 51 -10.44 -5.21 -3.43
N TYR A 52 -11.74 -4.99 -3.57
CA TYR A 52 -12.35 -4.81 -4.89
C TYR A 52 -11.96 -3.45 -5.48
N GLY A 53 -11.78 -3.42 -6.80
CA GLY A 53 -11.58 -2.20 -7.58
C GLY A 53 -12.50 -2.21 -8.79
N ASP A 54 -13.46 -1.28 -8.83
CA ASP A 54 -14.42 -1.17 -9.94
C ASP A 54 -13.83 -0.37 -11.12
N SER A 55 -12.71 0.32 -10.88
CA SER A 55 -11.96 1.08 -11.89
C SER A 55 -10.45 0.88 -11.72
N PRO A 56 -9.66 1.03 -12.80
CA PRO A 56 -8.21 0.81 -12.75
C PRO A 56 -7.48 1.76 -11.80
N ASP A 57 -8.04 2.94 -11.55
CA ASP A 57 -7.44 3.97 -10.69
C ASP A 57 -7.91 3.87 -9.23
N GLN A 58 -8.81 2.93 -8.90
CA GLN A 58 -9.35 2.84 -7.54
C GLN A 58 -8.34 2.29 -6.53
N ILE A 59 -7.59 1.25 -6.93
CA ILE A 59 -6.69 0.50 -6.04
C ILE A 59 -5.24 0.67 -6.47
N LEU A 60 -4.44 1.20 -5.54
CA LEU A 60 -2.99 1.21 -5.62
C LEU A 60 -2.40 0.01 -4.90
N ARG A 61 -1.73 -0.85 -5.65
CA ARG A 61 -0.96 -1.97 -5.10
C ARG A 61 0.53 -1.69 -5.18
N VAL A 62 1.20 -1.71 -4.03
CA VAL A 62 2.66 -1.59 -3.92
C VAL A 62 3.23 -2.80 -3.19
N ALA A 63 4.46 -3.18 -3.53
CA ALA A 63 5.22 -4.14 -2.75
C ALA A 63 6.05 -3.40 -1.70
N PHE A 64 6.38 -4.08 -0.61
CA PHE A 64 7.32 -3.55 0.38
C PHE A 64 8.11 -4.69 1.03
N ASP A 65 9.25 -4.33 1.61
CA ASP A 65 9.99 -5.16 2.57
C ASP A 65 10.22 -4.37 3.87
N GLY A 66 10.83 -5.03 4.86
CA GLY A 66 11.21 -4.42 6.13
C GLY A 66 10.77 -5.22 7.35
N PRO A 67 11.28 -4.87 8.54
CA PRO A 67 11.03 -5.60 9.78
C PRO A 67 9.70 -5.19 10.45
N LEU A 68 8.62 -5.08 9.67
CA LEU A 68 7.28 -4.83 10.20
C LEU A 68 6.42 -6.09 10.19
N LEU A 69 5.64 -6.24 11.26
CA LEU A 69 4.77 -7.37 11.50
C LEU A 69 3.31 -7.00 11.22
N PRO A 70 2.56 -7.87 10.53
CA PRO A 70 1.11 -7.72 10.37
C PRO A 70 0.38 -7.96 11.71
N PRO A 71 -0.92 -7.59 11.84
CA PRO A 71 -1.65 -7.60 13.10
C PRO A 71 -1.52 -8.90 13.90
N GLU A 72 -1.57 -10.04 13.23
CA GLU A 72 -1.57 -11.38 13.81
C GLU A 72 -0.18 -11.88 14.26
N ALA A 73 0.91 -11.25 13.79
CA ALA A 73 2.26 -11.75 14.00
C ALA A 73 2.94 -11.17 15.25
N GLY A 74 3.89 -11.93 15.80
CA GLY A 74 4.74 -11.51 16.93
C GLY A 74 4.06 -11.54 18.29
N ARG A 75 4.71 -10.97 19.30
CA ARG A 75 4.13 -10.85 20.65
C ARG A 75 2.98 -9.85 20.63
N GLY A 76 1.83 -10.28 21.17
CA GLY A 76 0.61 -9.45 21.15
C GLY A 76 -0.06 -9.42 19.77
N GLY A 77 0.15 -10.46 18.96
CA GLY A 77 -0.63 -10.71 17.76
C GLY A 77 -2.13 -10.73 18.07
N LEU A 78 -2.92 -10.10 17.20
CA LEU A 78 -4.36 -9.98 17.35
C LEU A 78 -5.08 -10.65 16.18
N THR A 79 -5.93 -11.62 16.50
CA THR A 79 -6.90 -12.17 15.54
C THR A 79 -8.02 -11.17 15.35
N CYS A 80 -8.08 -10.57 14.17
CA CYS A 80 -9.05 -9.54 13.81
C CYS A 80 -9.46 -9.68 12.35
N SER A 81 -10.60 -9.09 12.01
CA SER A 81 -11.08 -8.98 10.63
C SER A 81 -10.49 -7.72 9.97
N VAL A 82 -10.66 -7.59 8.65
CA VAL A 82 -10.23 -6.37 7.94
C VAL A 82 -11.04 -5.16 8.41
N VAL A 83 -12.33 -5.35 8.71
CA VAL A 83 -13.20 -4.29 9.25
C VAL A 83 -12.64 -3.77 10.58
N ASP A 84 -12.30 -4.66 11.51
CA ASP A 84 -11.74 -4.28 12.80
C ASP A 84 -10.44 -3.46 12.64
N ILE A 85 -9.54 -3.88 11.73
CA ILE A 85 -8.28 -3.19 11.46
C ILE A 85 -8.55 -1.80 10.85
N ASN A 86 -9.48 -1.70 9.90
CA ASN A 86 -9.83 -0.44 9.25
C ASN A 86 -10.59 0.54 10.16
N GLU A 87 -11.24 0.04 11.21
CA GLU A 87 -11.83 0.84 12.30
C GLU A 87 -10.82 1.21 13.40
N GLY A 88 -9.58 0.73 13.31
CA GLY A 88 -8.47 1.13 14.17
C GLY A 88 -8.22 0.21 15.37
N LEU A 89 -8.78 -1.01 15.40
CA LEU A 89 -8.53 -1.98 16.46
C LEU A 89 -7.04 -2.40 16.53
N ALA A 90 -6.38 -2.47 15.37
CA ALA A 90 -4.96 -2.76 15.25
C ALA A 90 -4.35 -2.01 14.05
N PRO A 91 -3.04 -1.72 14.05
CA PRO A 91 -2.35 -1.20 12.87
C PRO A 91 -2.14 -2.32 11.84
N TRP A 92 -2.15 -1.97 10.55
CA TRP A 92 -1.81 -2.89 9.46
C TRP A 92 -0.38 -3.42 9.55
N LEU A 93 0.56 -2.62 10.03
CA LEU A 93 1.96 -2.99 10.19
C LEU A 93 2.52 -2.33 11.45
N ARG A 94 3.38 -3.04 12.19
CA ARG A 94 4.09 -2.48 13.34
C ARG A 94 5.46 -3.11 13.56
N THR A 95 6.38 -2.39 14.19
CA THR A 95 7.61 -2.98 14.73
C THR A 95 7.35 -3.66 16.06
N GLU A 96 8.17 -4.64 16.41
CA GLU A 96 8.15 -5.22 17.76
C GLU A 96 8.86 -4.29 18.76
N SER A 97 8.35 -4.18 19.99
CA SER A 97 8.83 -3.21 20.99
C SER A 97 10.27 -3.43 21.50
N TYR A 98 10.96 -4.50 21.08
CA TYR A 98 12.31 -4.85 21.57
C TYR A 98 13.45 -4.01 20.98
N PHE A 99 13.21 -3.25 19.90
CA PHE A 99 14.27 -2.51 19.22
C PHE A 99 14.73 -1.23 19.94
N GLY A 100 14.23 -0.95 21.16
CA GLY A 100 14.69 0.17 21.99
C GLY A 100 14.36 1.57 21.45
N GLY A 101 13.87 1.68 20.22
CA GLY A 101 13.32 2.89 19.61
C GLY A 101 11.81 3.01 19.81
N GLU A 102 11.25 4.15 19.39
CA GLU A 102 9.81 4.38 19.36
C GLU A 102 9.15 3.33 18.44
N PRO A 103 8.14 2.59 18.92
CA PRO A 103 7.43 1.62 18.10
C PRO A 103 6.81 2.30 16.87
N LEU A 104 7.19 1.87 15.68
CA LEU A 104 6.58 2.32 14.44
C LEU A 104 5.31 1.51 14.21
N ALA A 105 4.25 2.20 13.78
CA ALA A 105 2.98 1.58 13.41
C ALA A 105 2.39 2.30 12.20
N ILE A 106 1.76 1.54 11.32
CA ILE A 106 1.04 2.05 10.16
C ILE A 106 -0.42 1.64 10.30
N ALA A 107 -1.27 2.61 10.62
CA ALA A 107 -2.70 2.42 10.75
C ALA A 107 -3.40 2.34 9.38
N ALA A 108 -4.64 1.84 9.38
CA ALA A 108 -5.53 2.04 8.26
C ALA A 108 -5.70 3.54 7.95
N GLY A 109 -5.84 3.87 6.67
CA GLY A 109 -6.02 5.25 6.23
C GLY A 109 -4.72 6.04 6.11
N ALA A 110 -3.57 5.45 6.46
CA ALA A 110 -2.27 6.07 6.21
C ALA A 110 -2.12 6.43 4.72
N THR A 111 -1.58 7.61 4.45
CA THR A 111 -1.22 8.00 3.08
C THR A 111 -0.10 7.11 2.54
N LEU A 112 0.02 7.03 1.22
CA LEU A 112 1.20 6.41 0.60
C LEU A 112 2.50 7.08 1.10
N GLY A 113 2.47 8.40 1.29
CA GLY A 113 3.61 9.15 1.82
C GLY A 113 4.03 8.72 3.23
N ALA A 114 3.07 8.61 4.15
CA ALA A 114 3.33 8.19 5.52
C ALA A 114 3.75 6.71 5.58
N PHE A 115 3.18 5.88 4.71
CA PHE A 115 3.56 4.48 4.56
C PHE A 115 5.04 4.36 4.15
N VAL A 116 5.45 5.01 3.06
CA VAL A 116 6.85 4.99 2.58
C VAL A 116 7.80 5.48 3.67
N GLU A 117 7.50 6.63 4.28
CA GLU A 117 8.34 7.19 5.35
C GLU A 117 8.50 6.21 6.53
N THR A 118 7.43 5.53 6.92
CA THR A 118 7.47 4.58 8.04
C THR A 118 8.23 3.31 7.70
N ILE A 119 8.05 2.78 6.49
CA ILE A 119 8.80 1.62 5.99
C ILE A 119 10.30 1.95 5.95
N GLU A 120 10.68 3.11 5.40
CA GLU A 120 12.08 3.55 5.33
C GLU A 120 12.69 3.77 6.72
N LYS A 121 11.94 4.37 7.66
CA LYS A 121 12.35 4.50 9.07
C LYS A 121 12.60 3.15 9.75
N ALA A 122 11.83 2.12 9.37
CA ALA A 122 12.05 0.76 9.85
C ALA A 122 13.22 0.05 9.14
N GLY A 123 13.85 0.67 8.14
CA GLY A 123 14.93 0.08 7.35
C GLY A 123 14.45 -0.81 6.20
N GLY A 124 13.18 -0.69 5.79
CA GLY A 124 12.63 -1.34 4.62
C GLY A 124 12.58 -0.45 3.38
N THR A 125 12.04 -0.99 2.29
CA THR A 125 11.89 -0.34 0.99
C THR A 125 10.50 -0.58 0.41
N VAL A 126 9.95 0.44 -0.28
CA VAL A 126 8.69 0.32 -1.03
C VAL A 126 8.96 0.26 -2.53
N PHE A 127 8.32 -0.68 -3.21
CA PHE A 127 8.45 -0.92 -4.64
C PHE A 127 7.13 -0.60 -5.33
N VAL A 128 7.15 0.40 -6.22
CA VAL A 128 5.98 0.82 -7.00
C VAL A 128 6.09 0.32 -8.44
N PRO A 129 4.98 -0.14 -9.06
CA PRO A 129 5.00 -0.50 -10.47
C PRO A 129 5.22 0.74 -11.34
N LEU A 130 6.15 0.64 -12.30
CA LEU A 130 6.48 1.74 -13.23
C LEU A 130 5.29 2.16 -14.13
N THR A 131 4.29 1.28 -14.28
CA THR A 131 3.11 1.48 -15.13
C THR A 131 1.99 2.25 -14.43
N TRP A 132 2.19 2.69 -13.18
CA TRP A 132 1.19 3.41 -12.37
C TRP A 132 0.73 4.74 -12.98
N GLY A 133 1.57 5.38 -13.79
CA GLY A 133 1.15 6.41 -14.73
C GLY A 133 1.61 5.96 -16.10
N ALA A 134 0.69 5.85 -17.07
CA ALA A 134 1.01 5.39 -18.42
C ALA A 134 2.34 6.00 -18.91
N LEU A 135 3.39 5.18 -19.02
CA LEU A 135 4.61 5.61 -19.67
C LEU A 135 4.25 5.83 -21.14
N PRO A 136 4.59 6.99 -21.74
CA PRO A 136 4.31 7.19 -23.15
C PRO A 136 5.00 6.08 -23.94
N ASP A 137 4.27 5.49 -24.90
CA ASP A 137 4.83 4.53 -25.85
C ASP A 137 6.14 5.10 -26.42
N ALA A 138 7.27 4.49 -26.04
CA ALA A 138 8.57 4.84 -26.60
C ALA A 138 8.59 4.75 -28.13
N GLY A 139 7.62 4.03 -28.72
CA GLY A 139 7.39 3.91 -30.16
C GLY A 139 6.91 5.18 -30.88
N LYS A 140 6.37 6.21 -30.20
CA LYS A 140 5.91 7.43 -30.90
C LYS A 140 6.99 8.48 -31.12
N ARG A 141 8.15 8.39 -30.45
CA ARG A 141 9.28 9.32 -30.68
C ARG A 141 10.13 8.95 -31.90
N ALA A 142 10.17 7.68 -32.29
CA ALA A 142 10.94 7.24 -33.46
C ALA A 142 10.31 7.70 -34.79
N HIS A 143 8.98 7.82 -34.88
CA HIS A 143 8.32 8.27 -36.11
C HIS A 143 8.31 9.78 -36.34
N ALA A 144 8.59 10.60 -35.33
CA ALA A 144 8.67 12.06 -35.50
C ALA A 144 10.05 12.53 -36.02
N MET A 145 11.12 11.74 -35.83
CA MET A 145 12.45 12.06 -36.34
C MET A 145 12.72 11.58 -37.78
N VAL A 146 11.89 10.68 -38.31
CA VAL A 146 12.04 10.15 -39.68
C VAL A 146 11.26 10.99 -40.71
N VAL A 147 10.33 11.85 -40.27
CA VAL A 147 9.45 12.63 -41.18
C VAL A 147 9.97 14.05 -41.46
N THR A 148 11.14 14.40 -40.94
CA THR A 148 11.89 15.60 -41.36
C THR A 148 13.21 15.19 -42.01
N ASN A 149 13.14 14.75 -43.26
CA ASN A 149 14.22 14.91 -44.24
C ASN A 149 13.64 14.93 -45.65
#